data_AF-A0AAW4PXE6-F1
#
_entry.id   AF-A0AAW4PXE6-F1
#
_cell.length_a   1.000
_cell.length_b   1.000
_cell.length_c   1.000
_cell.angle_alpha   90.00
_cell.angle_beta   90.00
_cell.angle_gamma   90.00
#
_symmetry.space_group_name_H-M   'P 1'
#
loop_
_entity.id
_entity.type
_entity.pdbx_description
1 polymer ?
#
loop_
_entity_poly.entity_id
_entity_poly.type
_entity_poly.pdbx_seq_one_letter_code
_entity_poly.pdbx_strand_id
1 'polypeptide(L)' 'MNNHQDVSFEQYAFDDGDRVHVDWSEGIGPLDAFVGTVTGISRSAGDVIVAVEADAGQYPDGSIYGGTHDCAPEWVTPL' A
#
# COMPACT_ATOMS: atom_id res chain seq x y z
N MET A 1 2.22 17.93 -19.28
CA MET A 1 1.35 16.88 -18.75
C MET A 1 1.51 16.86 -17.23
N ASN A 2 0.77 17.69 -16.48
CA ASN A 2 0.89 17.71 -15.01
C ASN A 2 -0.52 17.72 -14.42
N ASN A 3 -1.17 16.56 -14.38
CA ASN A 3 -2.35 16.37 -13.56
C ASN A 3 -1.92 15.68 -12.26
N HIS A 4 -1.00 16.32 -11.53
CA HIS A 4 -0.71 15.97 -10.14
C HIS A 4 -1.87 16.55 -9.35
N GLN A 5 -3.00 15.84 -9.33
CA GLN A 5 -4.01 16.12 -8.33
C GLN A 5 -3.34 15.82 -6.99
N ASP A 6 -3.16 16.85 -6.19
CA ASP A 6 -2.59 16.77 -4.85
C ASP A 6 -3.43 15.78 -4.05
N VAL A 7 -2.90 14.57 -3.83
CA VAL A 7 -3.49 13.57 -2.94
C VAL A 7 -2.62 13.59 -1.70
N SER A 8 -3.27 13.83 -0.58
CA SER A 8 -2.60 14.05 0.70
C SER A 8 -3.14 13.06 1.73
N PHE A 9 -2.31 12.69 2.70
CA PHE A 9 -2.66 11.74 3.75
C PHE A 9 -3.69 12.27 4.76
N GLU A 10 -3.98 13.57 4.79
CA GLU A 10 -4.88 14.25 5.76
C GLU A 10 -6.28 13.65 5.90
N GLN A 11 -6.72 12.85 4.93
CA GLN A 11 -8.03 12.20 4.91
C GLN A 11 -8.02 10.77 5.49
N TYR A 12 -6.84 10.25 5.83
CA TYR A 12 -6.62 8.88 6.26
C TYR A 12 -6.04 8.84 7.67
N ALA A 13 -6.12 7.65 8.30
CA ALA A 13 -5.60 7.42 9.64
C ALA A 13 -4.11 7.01 9.66
N PHE A 14 -3.44 7.03 8.51
CA PHE A 14 -2.04 6.67 8.30
C PHE A 14 -1.36 7.77 7.48
N ASP A 15 -0.04 7.91 7.67
CA ASP A 15 0.80 8.86 6.94
C ASP A 15 2.00 8.17 6.27
N ASP A 16 2.85 8.93 5.59
CA ASP A 16 4.08 8.41 5.00
C ASP A 16 5.02 7.88 6.10
N GLY A 17 5.59 6.69 5.89
CA GLY A 17 6.45 6.02 6.86
C GLY A 17 5.71 5.27 7.97
N ASP A 18 4.38 5.34 8.04
CA ASP A 18 3.62 4.58 9.03
C ASP A 18 3.62 3.08 8.74
N ARG A 19 3.60 2.30 9.82
CA ARG A 19 3.44 0.85 9.74
C ARG A 19 1.97 0.49 9.74
N VAL A 20 1.58 -0.28 8.74
CA VAL A 20 0.18 -0.60 8.45
C VAL A 20 -0.03 -2.08 8.24
N HIS A 21 -1.22 -2.55 8.57
CA HIS A 21 -1.75 -3.84 8.13
C HIS A 21 -2.56 -3.62 6.86
N VAL A 22 -2.31 -4.43 5.84
CA VAL A 22 -3.01 -4.36 4.55
C VAL A 22 -3.81 -5.63 4.36
N ASP A 23 -5.12 -5.48 4.17
CA ASP A 23 -5.96 -6.55 3.63
C ASP A 23 -5.66 -6.72 2.13
N TRP A 24 -5.13 -7.87 1.75
CA TRP A 24 -4.69 -8.18 0.38
C TRP A 24 -5.53 -9.29 -0.25
N SER A 25 -6.70 -9.62 0.32
CA SER A 25 -7.56 -10.69 -0.18
C SER A 25 -8.11 -10.40 -1.58
N GLU A 26 -8.23 -9.12 -1.96
CA GLU A 26 -8.60 -8.69 -3.32
C GLU A 26 -7.38 -8.37 -4.21
N GLY A 27 -6.17 -8.43 -3.65
CA GLY A 27 -4.92 -8.17 -4.34
C GLY A 27 -4.40 -9.37 -5.15
N ILE A 28 -3.36 -9.13 -5.94
CA ILE A 28 -2.67 -10.20 -6.67
C ILE A 28 -1.49 -10.67 -5.83
N GLY A 29 -1.56 -11.89 -5.32
CA GLY A 29 -0.45 -12.48 -4.57
C GLY A 29 -0.85 -13.73 -3.81
N PRO A 30 0.12 -14.36 -3.14
CA PRO A 30 -0.09 -15.56 -2.32
C PRO A 30 -0.64 -15.27 -0.91
N LEU A 31 -0.69 -14.00 -0.50
CA LEU A 31 -1.11 -13.60 0.85
C LEU A 31 -2.52 -13.00 0.81
N ASP A 32 -3.34 -13.32 1.80
CA ASP A 32 -4.62 -12.63 2.04
C ASP A 32 -4.45 -11.31 2.80
N ALA A 33 -3.33 -11.14 3.50
CA ALA A 33 -2.99 -9.91 4.21
C ALA A 33 -1.48 -9.85 4.47
N PHE A 34 -0.94 -8.64 4.62
CA PHE A 34 0.46 -8.44 4.95
C PHE A 34 0.66 -7.18 5.81
N VAL A 35 1.84 -7.02 6.38
CA VAL A 35 2.23 -5.85 7.17
C VAL A 35 3.32 -5.12 6.43
N GLY A 36 3.24 -3.81 6.35
CA GLY A 36 4.23 -3.04 5.62
C GLY A 36 4.34 -1.61 6.09
N THR A 37 5.16 -0.86 5.37
CA THR A 37 5.40 0.56 5.60
C THR A 37 4.84 1.36 4.46
N VAL A 38 4.07 2.40 4.75
CA VAL A 38 3.56 3.32 3.73
C VAL A 38 4.75 4.10 3.16
N THR A 39 4.88 4.08 1.83
CA THR A 39 5.96 4.74 1.09
C THR A 39 5.47 5.89 0.21
N GLY A 40 4.15 6.01 0.04
CA GLY A 40 3.57 7.12 -0.70
C GLY A 40 2.07 6.95 -0.97
N ILE A 41 1.47 8.01 -1.50
CA ILE A 41 0.09 8.05 -1.95
C ILE A 41 0.04 8.75 -3.30
N SER A 42 -0.81 8.25 -4.21
CA SER A 42 -0.97 8.82 -5.54
C SER A 42 -2.38 8.61 -6.05
N ARG A 43 -2.75 9.32 -7.12
CA ARG A 43 -4.02 9.12 -7.83
C ARG A 43 -3.75 8.50 -9.19
N SER A 44 -4.42 7.41 -9.48
CA SER A 44 -4.34 6.73 -10.78
C SER A 44 -5.75 6.47 -11.30
N ALA A 45 -6.03 6.86 -12.54
CA ALA A 45 -7.33 6.67 -13.22
C ALA A 45 -8.59 7.17 -12.47
N GLY A 46 -8.44 7.97 -11.41
CA GLY A 46 -9.55 8.48 -10.59
C GLY A 46 -9.55 7.93 -9.17
N ASP A 47 -8.88 6.79 -8.97
CA ASP A 47 -8.74 6.09 -7.70
C ASP A 47 -7.47 6.50 -6.95
N VAL A 48 -7.54 6.40 -5.63
CA VAL A 48 -6.40 6.65 -4.74
C VAL A 48 -5.66 5.33 -4.54
N ILE A 49 -4.35 5.38 -4.73
CA ILE A 49 -3.42 4.27 -4.54
C ILE A 49 -2.49 4.63 -3.40
N VAL A 50 -2.37 3.73 -2.43
CA VAL A 50 -1.41 3.81 -1.33
C VAL A 50 -0.30 2.80 -1.61
N ALA A 51 0.94 3.27 -1.72
CA ALA A 51 2.09 2.42 -1.94
C ALA A 51 2.60 1.90 -0.60
N VAL A 52 2.52 0.58 -0.37
CA VAL A 52 2.96 -0.06 0.88
C VAL A 52 4.08 -1.05 0.60
N GLU A 53 5.26 -0.83 1.17
CA GLU A 53 6.37 -1.79 1.13
C GLU A 53 6.15 -2.88 2.18
N ALA A 54 5.97 -4.12 1.73
CA ALA A 54 5.76 -5.25 2.63
C ALA A 54 7.02 -5.56 3.45
N ASP A 55 6.85 -5.93 4.71
CA ASP A 55 7.94 -6.31 5.60
C ASP A 55 8.73 -7.50 5.04
N ALA A 56 10.05 -7.46 5.24
CA ALA A 56 10.94 -8.54 4.82
C ALA A 56 10.55 -9.88 5.49
N GLY A 57 10.54 -10.96 4.71
CA GLY A 57 10.28 -12.32 5.19
C GLY A 57 8.80 -12.72 5.24
N GLN A 58 7.86 -11.83 4.88
CA GLN A 58 6.46 -12.23 4.70
C GLN A 58 6.22 -13.02 3.40
N TYR A 59 7.05 -12.77 2.39
CA TYR A 59 7.04 -13.52 1.14
C TYR A 59 8.14 -14.59 1.14
N PRO A 60 7.91 -15.73 0.47
CA PRO A 60 8.95 -16.74 0.28
C PRO A 60 10.13 -16.16 -0.49
N ASP A 61 11.34 -16.64 -0.18
CA ASP A 61 12.58 -16.19 -0.81
C ASP A 61 12.51 -16.38 -2.34
N GLY A 62 12.89 -15.35 -3.10
CA GLY A 62 12.76 -15.33 -4.57
C GLY A 62 11.34 -15.04 -5.09
N SER A 63 10.38 -14.68 -4.24
CA SER A 63 9.05 -14.26 -4.68
C SER A 63 9.10 -12.96 -5.48
N ILE A 64 8.39 -12.94 -6.60
CA ILE A 64 8.18 -11.72 -7.41
C ILE A 64 7.23 -10.73 -6.74
N TYR A 65 6.52 -11.16 -5.69
CA TYR A 65 5.58 -10.36 -4.92
C TYR A 65 6.23 -9.68 -3.71
N GLY A 66 7.55 -9.81 -3.52
CA GLY A 66 8.24 -8.99 -2.51
C GLY A 66 8.34 -7.53 -2.96
N GLY A 67 8.23 -6.58 -2.04
CA GLY A 67 8.45 -5.14 -2.28
C GLY A 67 7.20 -4.28 -2.08
N THR A 68 7.08 -3.22 -2.88
CA THR A 68 6.00 -2.24 -2.82
C THR A 68 4.74 -2.73 -3.52
N HIS A 69 3.61 -2.63 -2.84
CA HIS A 69 2.29 -3.00 -3.31
C HIS A 69 1.39 -1.77 -3.43
N ASP A 70 0.65 -1.71 -4.53
CA ASP A 70 -0.37 -0.68 -4.77
C ASP A 70 -1.68 -1.10 -4.11
N CYS A 71 -2.03 -0.45 -3.01
CA CYS A 71 -3.16 -0.79 -2.15
C CYS A 71 -4.27 0.25 -2.28
N ALA A 72 -5.53 -0.17 -2.18
CA ALA A 72 -6.60 0.78 -1.95
C ALA A 72 -6.51 1.30 -0.50
N PRO A 73 -6.80 2.58 -0.23
CA PRO A 73 -6.72 3.13 1.12
C PRO A 73 -7.68 2.45 2.12
N GLU A 74 -8.79 1.89 1.65
CA GLU A 74 -9.73 1.13 2.49
C GLU A 74 -9.17 -0.21 2.99
N TRP A 75 -8.15 -0.75 2.32
CA TRP A 75 -7.46 -1.98 2.74
C TRP A 75 -6.42 -1.71 3.82
N VAL A 76 -6.02 -0.46 4.00
CA VAL A 76 -4.90 -0.05 4.85
C VAL A 76 -5.41 0.33 6.24
N THR A 77 -4.96 -0.39 7.26
CA THR A 77 -5.26 -0.11 8.66
C THR A 77 -3.97 0.23 9.42
N PRO A 78 -3.88 1.38 10.09
CA PRO A 78 -2.73 1.70 10.93
C PRO A 78 -2.63 0.73 12.12
N LEU A 79 -1.39 0.39 12.50
CA LEU A 79 -1.07 -0.53 13.61
C LEU A 79 -0.97 0.18 14.97
#